data_AF-A0A6P0XQC3-F1
#
_entry.id   AF-A0A6P0XQC3-F1
#
_cell.length_a   1.000
_cell.length_b   1.000
_cell.length_c   1.000
_cell.angle_alpha   90.00
_cell.angle_beta   90.00
_cell.angle_gamma   90.00
#
_symmetry.space_group_name_H-M   'P 1'
#
loop_
_entity.id
_entity.type
_entity.pdbx_description
1 polymer ?
#
loop_
_entity_poly.entity_id
_entity_poly.type
_entity_poly.pdbx_seq_one_letter_code
_entity_poly.pdbx_strand_id
1 'polypeptide(L)'
;MLWKVKYGFFGRIIQIGDMPVEYNFWGRISYIGNLNITYGFFGQIITIGQMPVNYGFWGRVTSIGDMNVYYGFFGRIITIGQMYVRYGFWGRVSTIGDLKITYGFFGRIIKITIPRVSVPINGSFSPKQIAALIAIFLQNEKIKRRRRD
;
A
#
# COMPACT_ATOMS: atom_id res chain seq x y z
N MET A 1 13.63 -19.40 -5.43
CA MET A 1 12.90 -20.15 -4.40
C MET A 1 11.42 -19.85 -4.57
N LEU A 2 10.60 -20.83 -4.97
CA LEU A 2 9.14 -20.67 -5.08
C LEU A 2 8.51 -21.16 -3.78
N TRP A 3 7.73 -20.31 -3.13
CA TRP A 3 7.00 -20.66 -1.92
C TRP A 3 5.85 -21.63 -2.26
N LYS A 4 5.72 -22.73 -1.52
CA LYS A 4 4.60 -23.67 -1.68
C LYS A 4 3.33 -23.05 -1.10
N VAL A 5 2.20 -23.20 -1.79
CA VAL A 5 0.88 -22.78 -1.33
C VAL A 5 0.01 -24.01 -1.10
N LYS A 6 -0.65 -24.10 0.06
CA LYS A 6 -1.61 -25.16 0.36
C LYS A 6 -3.02 -24.60 0.47
N TYR A 7 -3.98 -25.41 0.05
CA TYR A 7 -5.40 -25.07 0.04
C TYR A 7 -6.19 -26.02 0.94
N GLY A 8 -7.21 -25.49 1.61
CA GLY A 8 -8.13 -26.24 2.46
C GLY A 8 -9.42 -26.65 1.76
N PHE A 9 -10.38 -27.13 2.56
CA PHE A 9 -11.63 -27.79 2.13
C PHE A 9 -12.58 -26.93 1.26
N PHE A 10 -12.35 -25.62 1.13
CA PHE A 10 -13.13 -24.72 0.26
C PHE A 10 -12.26 -24.00 -0.79
N GLY A 11 -11.10 -24.58 -1.12
CA GLY A 11 -10.14 -23.94 -2.04
C GLY A 11 -9.51 -22.65 -1.48
N ARG A 12 -9.69 -22.37 -0.19
CA ARG A 12 -9.05 -21.24 0.49
C ARG A 12 -7.59 -21.57 0.79
N ILE A 13 -6.70 -20.58 0.65
CA ILE A 13 -5.30 -20.73 1.05
C ILE A 13 -5.25 -20.92 2.57
N ILE A 14 -4.62 -21.99 3.03
CA ILE A 14 -4.41 -22.28 4.46
C ILE A 14 -2.94 -22.20 4.87
N GLN A 15 -2.02 -22.13 3.90
CA GLN A 15 -0.59 -22.03 4.17
C GLN A 15 0.17 -21.45 2.97
N ILE A 16 1.12 -20.55 3.23
CA ILE A 16 2.10 -20.02 2.25
C ILE A 16 3.50 -20.20 2.83
N GLY A 17 4.29 -21.13 2.28
CA GLY A 17 5.54 -21.53 2.92
C GLY A 17 5.29 -22.13 4.29
N ASP A 18 5.89 -21.56 5.33
CA ASP A 18 5.67 -21.94 6.72
C ASP A 18 4.65 -21.04 7.43
N MET A 19 4.02 -20.09 6.73
CA MET A 19 3.02 -19.20 7.30
C MET A 19 1.62 -19.82 7.18
N PRO A 20 0.97 -20.22 8.29
CA PRO A 20 -0.43 -20.61 8.27
C PRO A 20 -1.32 -19.41 7.93
N VAL A 21 -2.49 -19.68 7.35
CA VAL A 21 -3.55 -18.69 7.09
C VAL A 21 -4.83 -19.20 7.71
N GLU A 22 -5.37 -18.46 8.65
CA GLU A 22 -6.59 -18.81 9.39
C GLU A 22 -7.72 -17.86 9.07
N TYR A 23 -8.95 -18.32 9.28
CA TYR A 23 -10.17 -17.57 9.00
C TYR A 23 -11.08 -17.57 10.22
N ASN A 24 -11.76 -16.45 10.45
CA ASN A 24 -12.80 -16.36 11.45
C ASN A 24 -14.10 -17.05 10.98
N PHE A 25 -15.10 -17.07 11.86
CA PHE A 25 -16.43 -17.64 11.59
C PHE A 25 -17.09 -17.08 10.33
N TRP A 26 -16.86 -15.81 10.01
CA TRP A 26 -17.39 -15.14 8.81
C TRP A 26 -16.57 -15.42 7.54
N GLY A 27 -15.54 -16.27 7.63
CA GLY A 27 -14.67 -16.63 6.53
C GLY A 27 -13.69 -15.54 6.10
N ARG A 28 -13.43 -14.54 6.94
CA ARG A 28 -12.39 -13.52 6.71
C ARG A 28 -11.08 -13.98 7.33
N ILE A 29 -9.95 -13.60 6.73
CA ILE A 29 -8.63 -13.94 7.27
C ILE A 29 -8.49 -13.32 8.67
N SER A 30 -8.24 -14.15 9.68
CA SER A 30 -7.99 -13.74 11.07
C SER A 30 -6.50 -13.82 11.43
N TYR A 31 -5.74 -14.72 10.81
CA TYR A 31 -4.29 -14.81 11.02
C TYR A 31 -3.54 -15.09 9.73
N ILE A 32 -2.34 -14.53 9.64
CA ILE A 32 -1.29 -14.95 8.69
C ILE A 32 0.00 -15.11 9.50
N GLY A 33 0.44 -16.35 9.72
CA GLY A 33 1.48 -16.64 10.69
C GLY A 33 1.12 -16.07 12.07
N ASN A 34 2.01 -15.23 12.62
CA ASN A 34 1.79 -14.59 13.92
C ASN A 34 1.02 -13.25 13.83
N LEU A 35 0.60 -12.85 12.63
CA LEU A 35 -0.10 -11.58 12.42
C LEU A 35 -1.62 -11.77 12.57
N ASN A 36 -2.19 -11.23 13.64
CA ASN A 36 -3.63 -11.20 13.86
C ASN A 36 -4.30 -10.08 13.02
N ILE A 37 -5.47 -10.33 12.44
CA ILE A 37 -6.30 -9.33 11.78
C ILE A 37 -7.67 -9.32 12.45
N THR A 38 -8.05 -8.19 13.02
CA THR A 38 -9.35 -8.02 13.66
C THR A 38 -10.25 -7.09 12.88
N TYR A 39 -11.55 -7.27 13.05
CA TYR A 39 -12.58 -6.56 12.29
C TYR A 39 -13.57 -5.88 13.22
N GLY A 40 -14.03 -4.71 12.81
CA GLY A 40 -15.12 -3.99 13.46
C GLY A 40 -16.48 -4.60 13.11
N PHE A 41 -17.51 -4.02 13.71
CA PHE A 41 -18.90 -4.47 13.57
C PHE A 41 -19.37 -4.53 12.09
N PHE A 42 -19.00 -3.55 11.27
CA PHE A 42 -19.35 -3.52 9.85
C PHE A 42 -18.39 -4.33 8.96
N GLY A 43 -17.44 -5.03 9.56
CA GLY A 43 -16.49 -5.89 8.87
C GLY A 43 -15.31 -5.21 8.21
N GLN A 44 -15.08 -3.94 8.52
CA GLN A 44 -13.83 -3.25 8.22
C GLN A 44 -12.70 -3.75 9.12
N ILE A 45 -11.46 -3.79 8.62
CA ILE A 45 -10.28 -4.15 9.43
C ILE A 45 -10.04 -3.04 10.46
N ILE A 46 -9.90 -3.36 11.74
CA ILE A 46 -9.59 -2.39 12.80
C ILE A 46 -8.18 -2.56 13.36
N THR A 47 -7.58 -3.76 13.26
CA THR A 47 -6.15 -3.96 13.57
C THR A 47 -5.51 -4.98 12.64
N ILE A 48 -4.22 -4.78 12.40
CA ILE A 48 -3.32 -5.73 11.75
C ILE A 48 -2.08 -5.87 12.67
N GLY A 49 -1.97 -6.99 13.38
CA GLY A 49 -1.04 -7.15 14.49
C GLY A 49 -1.30 -6.09 15.56
N GLN A 50 -0.27 -5.30 15.88
CA GLN A 50 -0.37 -4.16 16.79
C GLN A 50 -0.72 -2.84 16.09
N MET A 51 -0.94 -2.85 14.77
CA MET A 51 -1.18 -1.65 13.99
C MET A 51 -2.68 -1.36 13.91
N PRO A 52 -3.21 -0.33 14.60
CA PRO A 52 -4.61 0.06 14.48
C PRO A 52 -4.91 0.66 13.10
N VAL A 53 -6.15 0.49 12.65
CA VAL A 53 -6.69 1.15 11.45
C VAL A 53 -7.91 1.96 11.89
N ASN A 54 -7.81 3.27 11.78
CA ASN A 54 -8.85 4.20 12.18
C ASN A 54 -9.64 4.69 10.98
N TYR A 55 -10.93 4.96 11.19
CA TYR A 55 -11.84 5.45 10.17
C TYR A 55 -12.50 6.75 10.63
N GLY A 56 -12.65 7.69 9.70
CA GLY A 56 -13.42 8.90 9.92
C GLY A 56 -14.92 8.69 9.70
N PHE A 57 -15.68 9.76 9.90
CA PHE A 57 -17.15 9.78 9.81
C PHE A 57 -17.71 9.14 8.53
N TRP A 58 -17.04 9.35 7.39
CA TRP A 58 -17.45 8.80 6.09
C TRP A 58 -16.93 7.39 5.80
N GLY A 59 -16.48 6.64 6.82
CA GLY A 59 -15.94 5.28 6.67
C GLY A 59 -14.59 5.22 5.93
N ARG A 60 -13.90 6.36 5.79
CA ARG A 60 -12.59 6.44 5.15
C ARG A 60 -11.49 6.24 6.16
N VAL A 61 -10.43 5.53 5.78
CA VAL A 61 -9.25 5.36 6.64
C VAL A 61 -8.63 6.72 6.95
N THR A 62 -8.54 7.07 8.22
CA THR A 62 -7.92 8.31 8.73
C THR A 62 -6.55 8.07 9.35
N SER A 63 -6.24 6.86 9.78
CA SER A 63 -4.86 6.49 10.12
C SER A 63 -4.62 4.98 10.04
N ILE A 64 -3.35 4.61 9.88
CA ILE A 64 -2.85 3.24 9.99
C ILE A 64 -1.61 3.30 10.89
N GLY A 65 -1.70 2.76 12.11
CA GLY A 65 -0.72 3.02 13.16
C GLY A 65 -0.53 4.53 13.37
N ASP A 66 0.73 4.96 13.39
CA ASP A 66 1.10 6.37 13.55
C ASP A 66 1.02 7.20 12.26
N MET A 67 0.61 6.58 11.14
CA MET A 67 0.49 7.26 9.85
C MET A 67 -0.92 7.77 9.63
N ASN A 68 -1.09 9.09 9.78
CA ASN A 68 -2.36 9.77 9.51
C ASN A 68 -2.60 9.96 8.01
N VAL A 69 -3.86 9.88 7.58
CA VAL A 69 -4.31 10.11 6.21
C VAL A 69 -5.26 11.31 6.21
N TYR A 70 -4.89 12.35 5.46
CA TYR A 70 -5.68 13.57 5.34
C TYR A 70 -6.31 13.66 3.96
N TYR A 71 -7.55 14.16 3.93
CA TYR A 71 -8.33 14.34 2.71
C TYR A 71 -8.60 15.83 2.49
N GLY A 72 -8.47 16.27 1.24
CA GLY A 72 -8.87 17.61 0.81
C GLY A 72 -10.37 17.73 0.58
N PHE A 73 -10.81 18.91 0.19
CA PHE A 73 -12.22 19.28 0.01
C PHE A 73 -13.01 18.32 -0.90
N PHE A 74 -12.41 17.89 -2.02
CA PHE A 74 -13.04 16.92 -2.94
C PHE A 74 -12.89 15.46 -2.50
N GLY A 75 -12.52 15.23 -1.24
CA GLY A 75 -12.37 13.90 -0.67
C GLY A 75 -11.17 13.11 -1.21
N ARG A 76 -10.22 13.77 -1.87
CA ARG A 76 -8.97 13.14 -2.34
C ARG A 76 -7.93 13.15 -1.23
N ILE A 77 -7.10 12.11 -1.16
CA ILE A 77 -5.97 12.08 -0.21
C ILE A 77 -5.00 13.20 -0.56
N ILE A 78 -4.65 14.03 0.41
CA ILE A 78 -3.67 15.12 0.28
C ILE A 78 -2.37 14.80 1.03
N THR A 79 -2.44 13.98 2.08
CA THR A 79 -1.27 13.61 2.88
C THR A 79 -1.42 12.20 3.46
N ILE A 80 -0.32 11.45 3.50
CA ILE A 80 -0.17 10.19 4.24
C ILE A 80 1.11 10.31 5.09
N GLY A 81 0.97 10.34 6.41
CA GLY A 81 2.06 10.65 7.33
C GLY A 81 2.68 12.01 6.99
N GLN A 82 3.96 11.99 6.59
CA GLN A 82 4.71 13.19 6.16
C GLN A 82 4.75 13.36 4.62
N MET A 83 4.09 12.47 3.87
CA MET A 83 4.12 12.48 2.41
C MET A 83 2.91 13.21 1.84
N TYR A 84 3.15 14.24 1.04
CA TYR A 84 2.11 14.97 0.33
C TYR A 84 1.75 14.28 -0.98
N VAL A 85 0.46 14.21 -1.28
CA VAL A 85 -0.09 13.76 -2.56
C VAL A 85 -0.62 14.98 -3.31
N ARG A 86 -0.09 15.24 -4.50
CA ARG A 86 -0.56 16.34 -5.35
C ARG A 86 -1.21 15.79 -6.61
N TYR A 87 -2.11 16.58 -7.16
CA TYR A 87 -2.85 16.26 -8.36
C TYR A 87 -2.53 17.27 -9.46
N GLY A 88 -2.30 16.78 -10.66
CA GLY A 88 -2.12 17.58 -11.85
C GLY A 88 -3.44 17.82 -12.60
N PHE A 89 -3.30 18.18 -13.87
CA PHE A 89 -4.43 18.40 -14.76
C PHE A 89 -5.32 17.15 -14.86
N TRP A 90 -6.63 17.36 -14.98
CA TRP A 90 -7.68 16.33 -14.88
C TRP A 90 -7.77 15.58 -13.54
N GLY A 91 -7.08 16.06 -12.50
CA GLY A 91 -7.18 15.49 -11.17
C GLY A 91 -6.46 14.15 -10.98
N ARG A 92 -5.47 13.85 -11.82
CA ARG A 92 -4.60 12.67 -11.68
C ARG A 92 -3.48 12.94 -10.69
N VAL A 93 -3.04 11.93 -9.95
CA VAL A 93 -1.91 12.07 -9.02
C VAL A 93 -0.64 12.45 -9.80
N SER A 94 -0.10 13.64 -9.54
CA SER A 94 1.13 14.12 -10.16
C SER A 94 2.35 13.86 -9.30
N THR A 95 2.21 13.86 -7.98
CA THR A 95 3.32 13.59 -7.06
C THR A 95 2.88 12.86 -5.80
N ILE A 96 3.77 12.05 -5.24
CA ILE A 96 3.66 11.44 -3.90
C ILE A 96 5.01 11.62 -3.20
N GLY A 97 5.08 12.52 -2.22
CA GLY A 97 6.36 12.98 -1.67
C GLY A 97 7.25 13.51 -2.80
N ASP A 98 8.45 12.95 -2.93
CA ASP A 98 9.41 13.33 -3.97
C ASP A 98 9.23 12.57 -5.31
N LEU A 99 8.32 11.60 -5.35
CA LEU A 99 7.98 10.87 -6.56
C LEU A 99 7.12 11.76 -7.47
N LYS A 100 7.52 11.90 -8.73
CA LYS A 100 6.78 12.59 -9.80
C LYS A 100 6.28 11.59 -10.85
N ILE A 101 5.02 11.72 -11.23
CA ILE A 101 4.35 10.91 -12.25
C ILE A 101 4.07 11.80 -13.47
N THR A 102 4.48 11.34 -14.65
CA THR A 102 4.23 12.02 -15.93
C THR A 102 3.30 11.18 -16.79
N TYR A 103 2.31 11.84 -17.38
CA TYR A 103 1.31 11.22 -18.22
C TYR A 103 1.52 11.61 -19.68
N GLY A 104 1.32 10.66 -20.59
CA GLY A 104 1.21 10.93 -22.02
C GLY A 104 -0.16 11.48 -22.39
N PHE A 105 -0.34 11.82 -23.67
CA PHE A 105 -1.56 12.45 -24.20
C PHE A 105 -2.86 11.68 -23.84
N PHE A 106 -2.85 10.36 -23.99
CA PHE A 106 -3.99 9.50 -23.64
C PHE A 106 -4.15 9.22 -22.14
N GLY A 107 -3.35 9.89 -21.29
CA GLY A 107 -3.44 9.74 -19.84
C GLY A 107 -2.84 8.49 -19.25
N ARG A 108 -2.08 7.74 -20.05
CA ARG A 108 -1.22 6.65 -19.55
C ARG A 108 0.01 7.23 -18.86
N ILE A 109 0.46 6.59 -17.78
CA ILE A 109 1.74 6.94 -17.16
C ILE A 109 2.84 6.56 -18.14
N ILE A 110 3.74 7.51 -18.43
CA ILE A 110 4.89 7.30 -19.34
C ILE A 110 6.23 7.42 -18.61
N LYS A 111 6.25 8.05 -17.44
CA LYS A 111 7.47 8.23 -16.65
C LYS A 111 7.16 8.36 -15.16
N ILE A 112 7.95 7.69 -14.34
CA ILE A 112 8.03 7.92 -12.89
C ILE A 112 9.45 8.37 -12.56
N THR A 113 9.56 9.46 -11.80
CA THR A 113 10.84 10.05 -11.40
C THR A 113 10.88 10.18 -9.89
N ILE A 114 12.01 9.86 -9.28
CA ILE A 114 12.35 10.17 -7.88
C ILE A 114 13.67 10.97 -7.94
N PRO A 115 13.96 11.93 -7.04
CA PRO A 115 15.27 12.56 -7.03
C PRO A 115 16.36 11.47 -7.02
N ARG A 116 17.19 11.48 -8.08
CA ARG A 116 18.29 10.55 -8.43
C ARG A 116 17.99 9.39 -9.39
N VAL A 117 16.74 9.07 -9.74
CA VAL A 117 16.44 7.99 -10.71
C VAL A 117 15.17 8.29 -11.52
N SER A 118 15.23 8.09 -12.84
CA SER A 118 14.08 8.15 -13.75
C SER A 118 13.87 6.79 -14.41
N VAL A 119 12.65 6.24 -14.34
CA VAL A 119 12.29 5.00 -15.05
C VAL A 119 11.26 5.34 -16.13
N PRO A 120 11.61 5.25 -17.43
CA PRO A 120 10.62 5.34 -18.50
C PRO A 120 9.74 4.09 -18.48
N ILE A 121 8.45 4.28 -18.74
CA ILE A 121 7.45 3.19 -18.77
C ILE A 121 6.89 3.13 -20.19
N ASN A 122 7.48 2.25 -21.01
CA ASN A 122 6.95 1.91 -22.33
C ASN A 122 6.23 0.56 -22.19
N GLY A 123 4.91 0.57 -21.99
CA GLY A 123 4.10 -0.65 -21.88
C GLY A 123 3.93 -1.20 -20.46
N SER A 124 3.55 -2.46 -20.34
CA SER A 124 3.42 -3.17 -19.06
C SER A 124 4.77 -3.22 -18.33
N PHE A 125 4.77 -2.96 -17.02
CA PHE A 125 6.00 -3.03 -16.23
C PHE A 125 6.63 -4.41 -16.35
N SER A 126 7.85 -4.48 -16.88
CA SER A 126 8.66 -5.68 -16.76
C SER A 126 8.91 -5.97 -15.28
N PRO A 127 9.05 -7.24 -14.88
CA PRO A 127 9.38 -7.62 -13.50
C PRO A 127 10.62 -6.88 -12.95
N LYS A 128 11.58 -6.54 -13.82
CA LYS A 128 12.77 -5.73 -13.47
C LYS A 128 12.42 -4.29 -13.09
N GLN A 129 11.48 -3.65 -13.79
CA GLN A 129 11.02 -2.30 -13.46
C GLN A 129 10.21 -2.27 -12.16
N ILE A 130 9.40 -3.32 -11.91
CA ILE A 130 8.68 -3.48 -10.64
C ILE A 130 9.68 -3.67 -9.49
N ALA A 131 10.66 -4.57 -9.66
CA ALA A 131 11.69 -4.81 -8.66
C ALA A 131 12.51 -3.54 -8.37
N ALA A 132 12.85 -2.75 -9.38
CA ALA A 132 13.54 -1.48 -9.21
C ALA A 132 12.70 -0.49 -8.39
N LEU A 133 11.42 -0.34 -8.71
CA LEU A 133 10.49 0.52 -7.95
C LEU A 133 10.38 0.10 -6.48
N ILE A 134 10.25 -1.21 -6.21
CA ILE A 134 10.18 -1.76 -4.85
C ILE A 134 11.50 -1.51 -4.10
N ALA A 135 12.64 -1.81 -4.73
CA ALA A 135 13.95 -1.61 -4.12
C ALA A 135 14.18 -0.13 -3.74
N ILE A 136 13.77 0.80 -4.61
CA ILE A 136 13.87 2.24 -4.34
C ILE A 136 12.98 2.66 -3.17
N PHE A 137 11.74 2.17 -3.11
CA PHE A 137 10.83 2.44 -1.99
C PHE A 137 11.43 1.98 -0.65
N LEU A 138 11.96 0.75 -0.62
CA LEU A 138 12.59 0.18 0.58
C LEU A 138 13.85 0.94 1.01
N GLN A 139 14.65 1.43 0.06
CA GLN A 139 15.86 2.19 0.37
C GLN A 139 15.56 3.56 0.97
N ASN A 140 14.52 4.24 0.48
CA ASN A 140 14.07 5.53 1.04
C ASN A 140 13.48 5.38 2.45
N GLU A 141 12.74 4.31 2.72
CA GLU A 141 12.22 4.03 4.07
C GLU A 141 13.34 3.78 5.10
N LYS A 142 14.39 3.06 4.72
CA LYS A 142 15.56 2.84 5.60
C LYS A 142 16.28 4.15 5.94
N ILE A 143 16.44 5.05 4.96
CA ILE A 143 17.11 6.34 5.15
C ILE A 143 16.28 7.26 6.06
N LYS A 144 14.94 7.24 5.93
CA LYS A 144 14.04 8.04 6.78
C LYS A 144 13.94 7.53 8.23
N ARG A 145 14.21 6.25 8.48
CA ARG A 145 14.26 5.69 9.84
C ARG A 145 15.54 6.09 10.56
N ARG A 146 16.71 5.99 9.90
CA ARG A 146 18.01 6.41 10.45
C ARG A 146 18.17 7.90 10.79
N ARG A 147 17.25 8.75 10.35
CA ARG A 147 17.25 10.19 10.68
C ARG A 147 16.33 10.54 11.86
N ARG A 148 15.61 9.55 12.40
CA ARG A 148 14.69 9.67 13.54
C ARG A 148 15.24 9.06 14.82
N ASP A 149 16.39 8.39 14.74
CA ASP A 149 17.19 7.88 15.85
C ASP A 149 18.37 8.84 16.10
#